data_AF-A0A2V7HS95-F1
#
_entry.id   AF-A0A2V7HS95-F1
#
_cell.length_a   1.000
_cell.length_b   1.000
_cell.length_c   1.000
_cell.angle_alpha   90.00
_cell.angle_beta   90.00
_cell.angle_gamma   90.00
#
_symmetry.space_group_name_H-M   'P 1'
#
loop_
_entity.id
_entity.type
_entity.pdbx_description
1 polymer ?
#
loop_
_entity_poly.entity_id
_entity_poly.type
_entity_poly.pdbx_seq_one_letter_code
_entity_poly.pdbx_strand_id
1 'polypeptide(L)'
;QDSGCTFRAFRRECLRGLVLYRGFHRFIPTLLKMRGYRVLEVPVRNRPRRFGQSKYGVLNRVFVATADLLVVRWMKSRMLHYEVAEDLGGDLVKE
;
A
#
# COMPACT_ATOMS: atom_id res chain seq x y z
N GLN A 1 -9.84 12.26 -4.13
CA GLN A 1 -8.60 11.49 -3.92
C GLN A 1 -8.39 10.56 -5.09
N ASP A 2 -7.21 10.59 -5.73
CA ASP A 2 -6.88 9.73 -6.89
C ASP A 2 -6.02 8.54 -6.46
N SER A 3 -6.66 7.40 -6.24
CA SER A 3 -5.98 6.14 -5.90
C SER A 3 -5.42 5.40 -7.14
N GLY A 4 -5.87 5.75 -8.34
CA GLY A 4 -5.53 5.07 -9.59
C GLY A 4 -4.29 5.63 -10.28
N CYS A 5 -3.84 6.83 -9.87
CA CYS A 5 -2.62 7.44 -10.38
C CYS A 5 -1.39 6.56 -10.12
N THR A 6 -0.64 6.27 -11.18
CA THR A 6 0.60 5.49 -11.11
C THR A 6 1.84 6.36 -10.90
N PHE A 7 1.69 7.69 -11.03
CA PHE A 7 2.76 8.64 -10.75
C PHE A 7 2.89 8.85 -9.24
N ARG A 8 3.87 8.19 -8.63
CA ARG A 8 4.07 8.15 -7.18
C ARG A 8 5.55 8.18 -6.86
N ALA A 9 5.90 8.79 -5.74
CA ALA A 9 7.24 8.79 -5.19
C ALA A 9 7.22 8.21 -3.77
N PHE A 10 8.18 7.35 -3.46
CA PHE A 10 8.28 6.69 -2.15
C PHE A 10 9.72 6.78 -1.64
N ARG A 11 9.87 6.89 -0.32
CA ARG A 11 11.18 6.68 0.31
C ARG A 11 11.50 5.18 0.32
N ARG A 12 12.79 4.85 0.23
CA ARG A 12 13.26 3.45 0.21
C ARG A 12 12.82 2.70 1.47
N GLU A 13 12.86 3.36 2.62
CA GLU A 13 12.46 2.79 3.91
C GLU A 13 11.01 2.30 3.89
N CYS A 14 10.10 3.04 3.26
CA CYS A 14 8.68 2.68 3.18
C CYS A 14 8.44 1.39 2.39
N LEU A 15 9.31 1.08 1.42
CA LEU A 15 9.18 -0.11 0.59
C LEU A 15 9.79 -1.35 1.24
N ARG A 16 10.62 -1.20 2.29
CA ARG A 16 11.21 -2.35 2.97
C ARG A 16 10.11 -3.19 3.63
N GLY A 17 10.17 -4.49 3.33
CA GLY A 17 9.22 -5.48 3.85
C GLY A 17 7.82 -5.41 3.26
N LEU A 18 7.51 -4.60 2.22
CA LEU A 18 6.17 -4.55 1.61
C LEU A 18 5.65 -5.95 1.25
N VAL A 19 4.40 -6.27 1.61
CA VAL A 19 3.80 -7.55 1.19
C VAL A 19 3.53 -7.49 -0.30
N LEU A 20 4.31 -8.25 -1.06
CA LEU A 20 4.18 -8.36 -2.50
C LEU A 20 3.25 -9.52 -2.83
N TYR A 21 2.13 -9.21 -3.46
CA TYR A 21 1.18 -10.19 -3.99
C TYR A 21 0.80 -9.81 -5.42
N ARG A 22 0.16 -10.72 -6.17
CA ARG A 22 -0.27 -10.45 -7.54
C ARG A 22 -1.26 -9.27 -7.54
N GLY A 23 -0.88 -8.14 -8.16
CA GLY A 23 -1.72 -6.93 -8.18
C GLY A 23 -1.39 -5.87 -7.12
N PHE A 24 -0.40 -6.10 -6.25
CA PHE A 24 -0.02 -5.18 -5.16
C PHE A 24 0.23 -3.74 -5.62
N HIS A 25 0.76 -3.55 -6.84
CA HIS A 25 1.10 -2.25 -7.41
C HIS A 25 -0.07 -1.26 -7.41
N ARG A 26 -1.31 -1.76 -7.52
CA ARG A 26 -2.53 -0.94 -7.44
C ARG A 26 -2.75 -0.38 -6.03
N PHE A 27 -2.38 -1.14 -5.00
CA PHE A 27 -2.70 -0.88 -3.60
C PHE A 27 -1.49 -0.44 -2.75
N ILE A 28 -0.33 -0.18 -3.34
CA ILE A 28 0.86 0.33 -2.61
C ILE A 28 0.52 1.46 -1.61
N PRO A 29 -0.26 2.51 -1.97
CA PRO A 29 -0.57 3.59 -1.04
C PRO A 29 -1.39 3.09 0.16
N THR A 30 -2.31 2.15 -0.07
CA THR A 30 -3.12 1.54 0.99
C THR A 30 -2.28 0.65 1.88
N LEU A 31 -1.38 -0.16 1.31
CA LEU A 31 -0.46 -1.02 2.06
C LEU A 31 0.48 -0.19 2.94
N LEU A 32 0.98 0.94 2.43
CA LEU A 32 1.80 1.86 3.21
C LEU A 32 1.00 2.50 4.36
N LYS A 33 -0.24 2.93 4.11
CA LYS A 33 -1.14 3.43 5.17
C LYS A 33 -1.43 2.38 6.24
N MET A 34 -1.65 1.12 5.86
CA MET A 34 -1.87 0.02 6.79
C MET A 34 -0.67 -0.21 7.72
N ARG A 35 0.53 0.11 7.24
CA ARG A 35 1.77 0.07 8.04
C ARG A 35 2.04 1.31 8.88
N GLY A 36 1.13 2.28 8.89
CA GLY A 36 1.31 3.52 9.64
C GLY A 36 2.13 4.59 8.91
N TYR A 37 2.52 4.39 7.65
CA TYR A 37 3.17 5.45 6.88
C TYR A 37 2.16 6.51 6.44
N ARG A 38 2.63 7.75 6.34
CA ARG A 38 1.86 8.86 5.81
C ARG A 38 1.88 8.86 4.29
N VAL A 39 0.72 8.98 3.68
CA VAL A 39 0.55 9.13 2.23
C VAL A 39 -0.19 10.43 1.97
N LEU A 40 0.37 11.27 1.09
CA LEU A 40 -0.16 12.56 0.70
C LEU A 40 -0.43 12.57 -0.81
N GLU A 41 -1.45 13.31 -1.24
CA GLU A 41 -1.74 13.55 -2.64
C GLU A 41 -1.33 14.97 -3.01
N VAL A 42 -0.59 15.11 -4.10
CA VAL A 42 -0.14 16.41 -4.61
C VAL A 42 -0.82 16.62 -5.97
N PRO A 43 -1.50 17.75 -6.19
CA PRO A 43 -2.14 18.02 -7.48
C PRO A 43 -1.08 18.13 -8.58
N VAL A 44 -1.27 17.39 -9.67
CA VAL A 44 -0.38 17.40 -10.83
C VAL A 44 -1.18 17.63 -12.10
N ARG A 45 -0.55 18.27 -13.09
CA ARG A 45 -1.16 18.53 -14.40
C ARG A 45 -0.83 17.40 -15.36
N ASN A 46 -1.83 16.56 -15.67
CA ASN A 46 -1.71 15.53 -16.70
C ASN A 46 -1.79 16.16 -18.09
N ARG A 47 -0.85 15.80 -18.98
CA ARG A 47 -0.86 16.22 -20.38
C ARG A 47 -1.49 15.14 -21.27
N PRO A 48 -2.29 15.50 -22.28
CA PRO A 48 -2.88 14.52 -23.18
C PRO A 48 -1.79 13.78 -23.96
N ARG A 49 -2.01 12.49 -24.19
CA ARG A 49 -1.13 11.65 -25.01
C ARG A 49 -1.12 12.20 -26.44
N ARG A 50 0.07 12.43 -27.00
CA ARG A 50 0.22 12.95 -28.37
C ARG A 50 0.30 11.86 -29.45
N PHE A 51 0.81 10.68 -29.11
CA PHE A 51 1.07 9.60 -30.08
C PHE A 51 0.78 8.22 -29.49
N GLY A 52 0.45 7.26 -30.36
CA GLY A 52 0.16 5.86 -30.01
C GLY A 52 -1.23 5.63 -29.42
N GLN A 53 -1.62 4.36 -29.31
CA GLN A 53 -2.91 3.96 -28.74
C GLN A 53 -2.78 3.52 -27.27
N SER A 54 -3.86 3.67 -26.52
CA SER A 54 -3.94 3.20 -25.13
C SER A 54 -3.98 1.67 -25.10
N LYS A 55 -3.10 1.06 -24.31
CA LYS A 55 -3.13 -0.39 -24.01
C LYS A 55 -4.02 -0.71 -22.79
N TYR A 56 -4.79 0.26 -22.31
CA TYR A 56 -5.63 0.13 -21.10
C TYR A 56 -7.02 -0.37 -21.48
N GLY A 57 -7.29 -1.67 -21.31
CA GLY A 57 -8.64 -2.24 -21.39
C GLY A 57 -9.39 -2.10 -20.07
N VAL A 58 -10.62 -1.57 -20.09
CA VAL A 58 -11.41 -1.28 -18.88
C VAL A 58 -11.99 -2.55 -18.26
N LEU A 59 -12.64 -3.40 -19.05
CA LEU A 59 -13.42 -4.54 -18.56
C LEU A 59 -12.57 -5.60 -17.84
N ASN A 60 -11.45 -6.01 -18.42
CA ASN A 60 -10.55 -7.00 -17.79
C ASN A 60 -9.96 -6.49 -16.46
N ARG A 61 -9.86 -5.17 -16.29
CA ARG A 61 -9.22 -4.57 -15.12
C ARG A 61 -10.17 -4.37 -13.94
N VAL A 62 -11.46 -4.14 -14.20
CA VAL A 62 -12.46 -3.96 -13.13
C VAL A 62 -12.58 -5.22 -12.29
N PHE A 63 -12.76 -6.39 -12.90
CA PHE A 63 -12.90 -7.65 -12.16
C PHE A 63 -11.66 -7.97 -11.32
N VAL A 64 -10.47 -7.83 -11.90
CA VAL A 64 -9.22 -8.08 -11.19
C VAL A 64 -9.00 -7.05 -10.07
N ALA A 65 -9.32 -5.77 -10.30
CA ALA A 65 -9.19 -4.74 -9.27
C ALA A 65 -10.18 -4.94 -8.12
N THR A 66 -11.40 -5.39 -8.39
CA THR A 66 -12.40 -5.71 -7.36
C THR A 66 -11.98 -6.90 -6.52
N ALA A 67 -11.47 -7.97 -7.15
CA ALA A 67 -10.94 -9.12 -6.42
C ALA A 67 -9.76 -8.71 -5.51
N ASP A 68 -8.81 -7.93 -6.04
CA ASP A 68 -7.68 -7.43 -5.25
C ASP A 68 -8.14 -6.53 -4.08
N LEU A 69 -9.19 -5.72 -4.27
CA LEU A 69 -9.74 -4.89 -3.20
C LEU A 69 -10.28 -5.73 -2.04
N LEU A 70 -10.98 -6.83 -2.33
CA LEU A 70 -11.46 -7.75 -1.31
C LEU A 70 -10.30 -8.41 -0.56
N VAL A 71 -9.24 -8.81 -1.26
CA VAL A 71 -8.02 -9.35 -0.65
C VAL A 71 -7.39 -8.33 0.31
N VAL A 72 -7.17 -7.09 -0.14
CA VAL A 72 -6.58 -6.04 0.71
C VAL A 72 -7.45 -5.72 1.90
N ARG A 73 -8.77 -5.68 1.72
CA ARG A 73 -9.73 -5.48 2.81
C ARG A 73 -9.64 -6.62 3.84
N TRP A 74 -9.58 -7.86 3.38
CA TRP A 74 -9.42 -9.03 4.24
C TRP A 74 -8.08 -9.01 4.98
N MET A 75 -6.98 -8.71 4.29
CA MET A 75 -5.65 -8.55 4.90
C MET A 75 -5.67 -7.47 5.98
N LYS A 76 -6.28 -6.32 5.69
CA LYS A 76 -6.42 -5.23 6.66
C LYS A 76 -7.18 -5.67 7.90
N SER A 77 -8.24 -6.47 7.75
CA SER A 77 -9.03 -6.97 8.88
C SER A 77 -8.31 -8.02 9.73
N ARG A 78 -7.31 -8.70 9.18
CA ARG A 78 -6.56 -9.79 9.84
C ARG A 78 -5.14 -9.38 10.24
N MET A 79 -4.80 -8.11 10.07
CA MET A 79 -3.49 -7.59 10.40
C MET A 79 -3.35 -7.48 11.92
N LEU A 80 -2.45 -8.28 12.49
CA LEU A 80 -2.11 -8.23 13.90
C LEU A 80 -1.04 -7.15 14.11
N HIS A 81 -1.39 -6.15 14.91
CA HIS A 81 -0.43 -5.19 15.44
C HIS A 81 0.01 -5.73 16.79
N TYR A 82 1.13 -6.45 16.82
CA TYR A 82 1.72 -6.94 18.06
C TYR A 82 3.04 -6.21 18.29
N GLU A 83 3.26 -5.80 19.54
CA GLU A 83 4.50 -5.23 20.01
C GLU A 83 5.15 -6.30 20.88
N VAL A 84 6.30 -6.81 20.46
CA VAL A 84 7.04 -7.80 21.25
C VAL A 84 7.76 -7.03 22.34
N ALA A 85 7.23 -7.08 23.55
CA ALA A 85 8.01 -6.73 24.73
C ALA A 85 8.99 -7.89 24.97
N GLU A 86 10.28 -7.64 24.79
CA GLU A 86 11.30 -8.52 25.36
C GLU A 86 11.27 -8.29 26.87
N ASP A 87 10.63 -9.20 27.60
CA ASP A 87 10.84 -9.31 29.04
C ASP A 87 12.24 -9.90 29.25
N LEU A 88 13.25 -9.03 29.19
CA LEU A 88 14.57 -9.33 29.72
C LEU A 88 14.38 -9.45 31.22
N GLY A 89 14.09 -10.66 31.71
CA GLY A 89 13.92 -11.01 33.11
C GLY A 89 15.13 -10.60 33.96
N GLY A 90 15.18 -9.31 34.28
CA GLY A 90 16.12 -8.66 35.16
C GLY A 90 15.36 -8.24 36.41
N ASP A 91 15.79 -8.81 37.53
CA ASP A 91 15.17 -8.70 38.83
C ASP A 91 14.75 -7.27 39.19
N LEU A 92 13.57 -7.18 39.82
CA LEU A 92 13.10 -6.02 40.56
C LEU A 92 14.08 -5.70 41.69
N VAL A 93 15.11 -4.90 41.42
CA VAL A 93 15.86 -4.21 42.48
C VAL A 93 14.98 -3.06 42.96
N LYS A 94 14.25 -3.31 44.05
CA LYS A 94 13.69 -2.27 44.92
C LYS A 94 14.86 -1.58 45.63
N GLU A 95 14.96 -0.27 45.48
CA GLU A 95 15.41 0.64 46.54
C GLU A 95 14.31 1.65 46.85
#